data_AF-A0A7S3B7H2-F1
#
_entry.id   AF-A0A7S3B7H2-F1
#
_cell.length_a   1.000
_cell.length_b   1.000
_cell.length_c   1.000
_cell.angle_alpha   90.00
_cell.angle_beta   90.00
_cell.angle_gamma   90.00
#
_symmetry.space_group_name_H-M   'P 1'
#
loop_
_entity.id
_entity.type
_entity.pdbx_description
1 polymer ?
#
loop_
_entity_poly.entity_id
_entity_poly.type
_entity_poly.pdbx_seq_one_letter_code
_entity_poly.pdbx_strand_id
1 'polypeptide(L)'
;AAEAACSAQPGGLSAEKRGAEAAKAQAKALGFEREDVLEAAARVLAAAGIELPPVCAVVGGMVAQEVVKAVSKKGRPMAAQTMANAFFFDAFDQRGTYATVTPAL
;
A
#
# COMPACT_ATOMS: atom_id res chain seq x y z
N ALA A 1 -3.63 -10.83 26.92
CA ALA A 1 -3.87 -11.77 25.82
C ALA A 1 -5.28 -11.53 25.31
N ALA A 2 -5.42 -10.85 24.18
CA ALA A 2 -6.67 -10.70 23.46
C ALA A 2 -6.31 -10.77 21.98
N GLU A 3 -6.30 -12.00 21.44
CA GLU A 3 -6.35 -12.22 20.00
C GLU A 3 -7.71 -11.73 19.52
N ALA A 4 -7.76 -10.51 18.98
CA ALA A 4 -8.84 -10.13 18.09
C ALA A 4 -8.58 -10.86 16.78
N ALA A 5 -9.15 -12.07 16.66
CA ALA A 5 -9.24 -12.78 15.41
C ALA A 5 -9.94 -11.87 14.39
N CYS A 6 -9.18 -11.35 13.43
CA CYS A 6 -9.71 -10.68 12.25
C CYS A 6 -10.50 -11.74 11.47
N SER A 7 -11.82 -11.78 11.67
CA SER A 7 -12.72 -12.65 10.95
C SER A 7 -12.92 -12.12 9.53
N ALA A 8 -11.95 -12.36 8.65
CA ALA A 8 -12.16 -12.26 7.22
C ALA A 8 -13.11 -13.41 6.81
N GLN A 9 -14.39 -13.10 6.63
CA GLN A 9 -15.29 -14.06 5.98
C GLN A 9 -14.85 -14.21 4.52
N PRO A 10 -14.73 -15.45 4.00
CA PRO A 10 -14.30 -15.66 2.62
C PRO A 10 -15.40 -15.14 1.68
N GLY A 11 -15.16 -13.97 1.10
CA GLY A 11 -15.99 -13.46 0.02
C GLY A 11 -15.98 -14.47 -1.12
N GLY A 12 -17.15 -14.95 -1.53
CA GLY A 12 -17.25 -15.92 -2.62
C GLY A 12 -16.57 -15.39 -3.89
N LEU A 13 -16.07 -16.29 -4.75
CA LEU A 13 -15.33 -15.98 -5.99
C LEU A 13 -15.96 -14.87 -6.87
N SER A 14 -17.26 -14.57 -6.73
CA SER A 14 -17.94 -13.49 -7.46
C SER A 14 -17.69 -12.08 -6.89
N ALA A 15 -17.35 -11.94 -5.61
CA ALA A 15 -17.03 -10.67 -4.98
C ALA A 15 -15.60 -10.22 -5.32
N GLU A 16 -14.62 -11.13 -5.23
CA GLU A 16 -13.24 -10.87 -5.64
C GLU A 16 -13.13 -10.48 -7.11
N LYS A 17 -13.84 -11.21 -8.00
CA LYS A 17 -13.88 -10.88 -9.44
C LYS A 17 -14.45 -9.48 -9.71
N ARG A 18 -15.51 -9.08 -8.99
CA ARG A 18 -16.10 -7.73 -9.10
C ARG A 18 -15.15 -6.65 -8.58
N GLY A 19 -14.42 -6.93 -7.49
CA GLY A 19 -13.41 -6.02 -6.95
C GLY A 19 -12.24 -5.81 -7.92
N ALA A 20 -11.74 -6.88 -8.52
CA ALA A 20 -10.69 -6.83 -9.53
C ALA A 20 -11.15 -6.04 -10.79
N GLU A 21 -12.36 -6.28 -11.28
CA GLU A 21 -12.89 -5.56 -12.44
C GLU A 21 -13.08 -4.06 -12.14
N ALA A 22 -13.61 -3.72 -10.96
CA ALA A 22 -13.75 -2.33 -10.51
C ALA A 22 -12.39 -1.63 -10.39
N ALA A 23 -11.37 -2.31 -9.86
CA ALA A 23 -10.01 -1.79 -9.78
C ALA A 23 -9.41 -1.51 -11.16
N LYS A 24 -9.58 -2.44 -12.11
CA LYS A 24 -9.15 -2.25 -13.50
C LYS A 24 -9.89 -1.08 -14.15
N ALA A 25 -11.20 -0.98 -13.95
CA ALA A 25 -12.01 0.11 -14.48
C ALA A 25 -11.59 1.48 -13.91
N GLN A 26 -11.31 1.56 -12.61
CA GLN A 26 -10.82 2.78 -11.97
C GLN A 26 -9.43 3.18 -12.49
N ALA A 27 -8.51 2.22 -12.65
CA ALA A 27 -7.20 2.49 -13.23
C ALA A 27 -7.31 3.00 -14.68
N LYS A 28 -8.19 2.40 -15.51
CA LYS A 28 -8.50 2.93 -16.84
C LYS A 28 -9.09 4.35 -16.81
N ALA A 29 -10.00 4.61 -15.88
CA ALA A 29 -10.59 5.95 -15.72
C ALA A 29 -9.55 7.01 -15.33
N LEU A 30 -8.46 6.61 -14.68
CA LEU A 30 -7.31 7.46 -14.37
C LEU A 30 -6.29 7.55 -15.53
N GLY A 31 -6.57 6.94 -16.69
CA GLY A 31 -5.74 6.99 -17.89
C GLY A 31 -4.64 5.94 -17.96
N PHE A 32 -4.67 4.91 -17.10
CA PHE A 32 -3.73 3.79 -17.19
C PHE A 32 -4.23 2.74 -18.19
N GLU A 33 -3.46 2.53 -19.27
CA GLU A 33 -3.81 1.60 -20.34
C GLU A 33 -2.97 0.30 -20.33
N ARG A 34 -1.87 0.27 -19.58
CA ARG A 34 -0.99 -0.90 -19.55
C ARG A 34 -1.61 -2.03 -18.72
N GLU A 35 -1.77 -3.21 -19.33
CA GLU A 35 -2.41 -4.35 -18.68
C GLU A 35 -1.69 -4.81 -17.40
N ASP A 36 -0.36 -4.70 -17.35
CA ASP A 36 0.41 -5.04 -16.14
C ASP A 36 0.13 -4.08 -14.97
N VAL A 37 -0.15 -2.81 -15.26
CA VAL A 37 -0.59 -1.81 -14.27
C VAL A 37 -2.03 -2.07 -13.82
N LEU A 38 -2.91 -2.45 -14.74
CA LEU A 38 -4.30 -2.81 -14.44
C LEU A 38 -4.37 -4.04 -13.52
N GLU A 39 -3.54 -5.03 -13.79
CA GLU A 39 -3.43 -6.23 -12.96
C GLU A 39 -2.85 -5.92 -11.57
N ALA A 40 -1.85 -5.05 -11.49
CA ALA A 40 -1.33 -4.57 -10.21
C ALA A 40 -2.40 -3.85 -9.38
N ALA A 41 -3.21 -2.97 -10.01
CA ALA A 41 -4.31 -2.29 -9.34
C ALA A 41 -5.36 -3.27 -8.78
N ALA A 42 -5.70 -4.31 -9.56
CA ALA A 42 -6.60 -5.36 -9.11
C ALA A 42 -6.07 -6.12 -7.89
N ARG A 43 -4.77 -6.45 -7.87
CA ARG A 43 -4.12 -7.11 -6.71
C ARG A 43 -4.14 -6.24 -5.46
N VAL A 44 -3.84 -4.95 -5.60
CA VAL A 44 -3.85 -4.01 -4.47
C VAL A 44 -5.25 -3.88 -3.89
N LEU A 45 -6.30 -3.74 -4.72
CA LEU A 45 -7.68 -3.65 -4.24
C LEU A 45 -8.20 -4.98 -3.68
N ALA A 46 -7.79 -6.13 -4.24
CA ALA A 46 -8.15 -7.44 -3.70
C ALA A 46 -7.56 -7.67 -2.29
N ALA A 47 -6.35 -7.15 -2.05
CA ALA A 47 -5.73 -7.16 -0.73
C ALA A 47 -6.25 -6.04 0.19
N ALA A 48 -7.01 -5.07 -0.32
CA ALA A 48 -7.50 -3.95 0.47
C ALA A 48 -8.48 -4.44 1.54
N GLY A 49 -8.13 -4.20 2.80
CA GLY A 49 -8.88 -4.67 3.97
C GLY A 49 -8.35 -5.96 4.60
N ILE A 50 -7.28 -6.55 4.06
CA ILE A 50 -6.57 -7.67 4.69
C ILE A 50 -5.29 -7.13 5.33
N GLU A 51 -5.14 -7.36 6.63
CA GLU A 51 -3.91 -7.05 7.37
C GLU A 51 -3.07 -8.31 7.57
N LEU A 52 -1.85 -8.30 7.04
CA LEU A 52 -0.90 -9.39 7.23
C LEU A 52 0.12 -8.99 8.29
N PRO A 53 0.22 -9.68 9.45
CA PRO A 53 1.12 -9.29 10.54
C PRO A 53 2.58 -9.03 10.12
N PRO A 54 3.19 -9.82 9.22
CA PRO A 54 4.54 -9.53 8.72
C PRO A 54 4.64 -8.20 7.95
N VAL A 55 3.62 -7.85 7.16
CA VAL A 55 3.57 -6.60 6.40
C VAL A 55 3.39 -5.41 7.35
N CYS A 56 2.52 -5.55 8.36
CA CYS A 56 2.32 -4.55 9.39
C CYS A 56 3.62 -4.26 10.16
N ALA A 57 4.41 -5.29 10.49
CA ALA A 57 5.69 -5.13 11.16
C ALA A 57 6.69 -4.32 10.31
N VAL A 58 6.80 -4.60 9.00
CA VAL A 58 7.68 -3.87 8.08
C VAL A 58 7.23 -2.42 7.93
N VAL A 59 5.98 -2.20 7.53
CA VAL A 59 5.45 -0.85 7.30
C VAL A 59 5.44 -0.03 8.58
N GLY A 60 5.02 -0.63 9.70
CA GLY A 60 5.03 0.00 11.02
C GLY A 60 6.42 0.41 11.47
N GLY A 61 7.42 -0.46 11.30
CA GLY A 61 8.82 -0.15 11.59
C GLY A 61 9.35 1.01 10.75
N MET A 62 9.06 1.02 9.45
CA MET A 62 9.47 2.10 8.55
C MET A 62 8.85 3.45 8.94
N VAL A 63 7.53 3.48 9.19
CA VAL A 63 6.84 4.70 9.63
C VAL A 63 7.36 5.18 10.98
N ALA A 64 7.50 4.28 11.96
CA ALA A 64 8.00 4.63 13.30
C ALA A 64 9.39 5.28 13.23
N GLN A 65 10.29 4.74 12.41
CA GLN A 65 11.63 5.28 12.24
C GLN A 65 11.63 6.68 11.64
N GLU A 66 10.77 6.95 10.65
CA GLU A 66 10.63 8.29 10.07
C GLU A 66 10.03 9.30 11.06
N VAL A 67 9.05 8.87 11.86
CA VAL A 67 8.48 9.68 12.94
C VAL A 67 9.54 10.04 13.98
N VAL A 68 10.36 9.08 14.42
CA VAL A 68 11.47 9.33 15.36
C VAL A 68 12.45 10.35 14.80
N LYS A 69 12.85 10.23 13.52
CA LYS A 69 13.73 11.21 12.87
C LYS A 69 13.12 12.61 12.85
N ALA A 70 11.83 12.71 12.50
CA ALA A 70 11.12 13.98 12.43
C ALA A 70 11.01 14.67 13.79
N VAL A 71 10.59 13.94 14.82
CA VAL A 71 10.35 14.50 16.17
C VAL A 71 11.65 14.81 16.89
N SER A 72 12.64 13.91 16.83
CA SER A 72 13.92 14.11 17.51
C SER A 72 14.82 15.15 16.85
N LYS A 73 14.53 15.52 15.59
CA LYS A 73 15.40 16.31 14.72
C LYS A 73 16.80 15.70 14.54
N LYS A 74 16.94 14.38 14.78
CA LYS A 74 18.18 13.63 14.60
C LYS A 74 18.08 12.75 13.37
N GLY A 75 19.10 12.84 12.52
CA GLY A 75 19.05 12.30 11.17
C GLY A 75 18.23 13.19 10.24
N ARG A 76 18.13 12.79 8.97
CA ARG A 76 17.30 13.48 7.98
C ARG A 76 16.16 12.54 7.59
N PRO A 77 14.88 12.89 7.83
CA PRO A 77 13.75 12.13 7.31
C PRO A 77 13.88 11.93 5.79
N MET A 78 13.41 10.80 5.27
CA MET A 78 13.45 10.51 3.84
C MET A 78 12.72 11.57 3.02
N ALA A 79 11.62 12.13 3.55
CA ALA A 79 10.92 13.26 2.95
C ALA A 79 11.81 14.50 2.76
N ALA A 80 12.74 14.76 3.68
CA ALA A 80 13.68 15.87 3.59
C ALA A 80 14.90 15.56 2.70
N GLN A 81 15.20 14.28 2.44
CA GLN A 81 16.34 13.88 1.60
C GLN A 81 15.98 13.67 0.14
N THR A 82 14.79 13.15 -0.14
CA THR A 82 14.38 12.66 -1.47
C THR A 82 13.17 13.40 -2.04
N MET A 83 12.63 14.39 -1.31
CA MET A 83 11.33 15.01 -1.59
C MET A 83 10.18 13.98 -1.77
N ALA A 84 10.34 12.76 -1.26
CA ALA A 84 9.32 11.72 -1.31
C ALA A 84 8.35 11.85 -0.12
N ASN A 85 7.06 11.79 -0.38
CA ASN A 85 6.01 11.87 0.62
C ASN A 85 5.21 10.56 0.77
N ALA A 86 5.53 9.54 -0.04
CA ALA A 86 4.94 8.22 0.04
C ALA A 86 6.01 7.12 0.08
N PHE A 87 5.72 6.08 0.85
CA PHE A 87 6.47 4.83 0.85
C PHE A 87 5.53 3.68 0.52
N PHE A 88 5.86 2.93 -0.53
CA PHE A 88 5.13 1.74 -0.97
C PHE A 88 5.95 0.50 -0.66
N PHE A 89 5.31 -0.53 -0.11
CA PHE A 89 5.94 -1.82 0.14
C PHE A 89 5.17 -2.93 -0.57
N ASP A 90 5.86 -3.64 -1.45
CA ASP A 90 5.36 -4.85 -2.09
C ASP A 90 5.96 -6.08 -1.39
N ALA A 91 5.12 -6.89 -0.77
CA ALA A 91 5.54 -8.09 -0.05
C ALA A 91 5.84 -9.28 -0.98
N PHE A 92 5.27 -9.31 -2.19
CA PHE A 92 5.55 -10.35 -3.18
C PHE A 92 6.96 -10.18 -3.74
N ASP A 93 7.30 -8.94 -4.10
CA ASP A 93 8.62 -8.58 -4.64
C ASP A 93 9.63 -8.23 -3.53
N GLN A 94 9.20 -8.19 -2.27
CA GLN A 94 9.99 -7.80 -1.09
C GLN A 94 10.68 -6.44 -1.25
N ARG A 95 9.99 -5.50 -1.90
CA ARG A 95 10.57 -4.22 -2.32
C ARG A 95 9.86 -3.03 -1.68
N GLY A 96 10.65 -2.17 -1.04
CA GLY A 96 10.21 -0.85 -0.58
C GLY A 96 10.61 0.24 -1.58
N THR A 97 9.69 1.13 -1.96
CA THR A 97 9.94 2.23 -2.89
C THR A 97 9.43 3.55 -2.31
N TYR A 98 10.29 4.55 -2.30
CA TYR A 98 9.90 5.93 -2.01
C TYR A 98 9.44 6.61 -3.29
N ALA A 99 8.33 7.34 -3.20
CA ALA A 99 7.79 8.10 -4.32
C ALA A 99 7.29 9.47 -3.86
N THR A 100 7.34 10.42 -4.78
CA THR A 100 6.67 11.71 -4.63
C THR A 100 5.34 11.64 -5.33
N VAL A 101 4.26 11.70 -4.57
CA VAL A 101 2.88 11.82 -5.07
C VAL A 101 2.47 13.27 -4.91
N THR A 102 2.33 13.96 -6.04
CA THR A 102 1.83 15.34 -6.07
C THR A 102 0.33 15.35 -5.83
N PRO A 103 -0.21 16.30 -5.03
CA PRO A 103 -1.65 16.53 -4.99
C PRO A 103 -2.15 16.92 -6.38
N ALA A 104 -3.35 16.45 -6.76
CA ALA A 104 -4.03 16.95 -7.95
C ALA A 104 -4.44 18.41 -7.69
N LEU A 105 -3.84 19.34 -8.43
CA LEU A 105 -4.24 20.76 -8.48
C LEU A 105 -5.37 20.95 -9.48
#